data_AF-A0A521T2Q9-F1
#
_entry.id   AF-A0A521T2Q9-F1
#
_cell.length_a   1.000
_cell.length_b   1.000
_cell.length_c   1.000
_cell.angle_alpha   90.00
_cell.angle_beta   90.00
_cell.angle_gamma   90.00
#
_symmetry.space_group_name_H-M   'P 1'
#
loop_
_entity.id
_entity.type
_entity.pdbx_description
1 polymer ?
#
loop_
_entity_poly.entity_id
_entity_poly.type
_entity_poly.pdbx_seq_one_letter_code
_entity_poly.pdbx_strand_id
1 'polypeptide(L)'
;MPVRSASAVWLGNNTEGQGTLKFADYEGNYGFKSRFEEGPGTNPEEVLGAAHAACFTQALSGILTRAGFPPTRLETMAEVKLEKLEEGFRITQITLNLTGDVPNIDAATFQSSAETAKKNCPVSKALTGVNEVVLKATLAG
;
A
#
# COMPACT_ATOMS: atom_id res chain seq x y z
N MET A 1 23.17 0.18 -5.18
CA MET A 1 21.75 0.50 -4.92
C MET A 1 21.65 1.13 -3.53
N PRO A 2 20.77 2.11 -3.30
CA PRO A 2 20.62 2.72 -1.98
C PRO A 2 19.95 1.76 -0.99
N VAL A 3 20.41 1.74 0.26
CA VAL A 3 19.68 1.17 1.39
C VAL A 3 18.77 2.26 1.96
N ARG A 4 17.52 1.93 2.28
CA ARG A 4 16.56 2.85 2.89
C ARG A 4 16.26 2.40 4.32
N SER A 5 16.11 3.36 5.22
CA SER A 5 15.92 3.11 6.66
C SER A 5 14.71 3.85 7.20
N ALA A 6 14.00 3.20 8.11
CA ALA A 6 12.94 3.75 8.95
C ALA A 6 13.16 3.21 10.38
N SER A 7 12.61 3.89 11.38
CA SER A 7 12.78 3.49 12.79
C SER A 7 11.50 3.69 13.57
N ALA A 8 11.37 2.98 14.68
CA ALA A 8 10.33 3.21 15.67
C ALA A 8 10.91 3.17 17.08
N VAL A 9 10.31 3.94 17.98
CA VAL A 9 10.56 3.90 19.43
C VAL A 9 9.24 3.50 20.09
N TRP A 10 9.31 2.67 21.14
CA TRP A 10 8.17 2.29 21.97
C TRP A 10 8.52 2.49 23.44
N LEU A 11 7.60 3.07 24.21
CA LEU A 11 7.75 3.35 25.64
C LEU A 11 6.59 2.74 26.42
N GLY A 12 6.91 1.99 27.48
CA GLY A 12 5.91 1.39 28.38
C GLY A 12 5.45 -0.01 27.96
N ASN A 13 4.31 -0.44 28.51
CA ASN A 13 3.72 -1.76 28.24
C ASN A 13 3.02 -1.81 26.87
N ASN A 14 2.45 -2.96 26.50
CA ASN A 14 1.85 -3.14 25.17
C ASN A 14 0.53 -2.36 24.96
N THR A 15 -0.30 -2.21 25.99
CA THR A 15 -1.68 -1.69 25.86
C THR A 15 -1.79 -0.20 26.17
N GLU A 16 -0.97 0.31 27.09
CA GLU A 16 -0.94 1.71 27.54
C GLU A 16 0.33 2.44 27.06
N GLY A 17 1.25 1.70 26.43
CA GLY A 17 2.46 2.26 25.87
C GLY A 17 2.19 3.17 24.68
N GLN A 18 3.21 3.95 24.35
CA GLN A 18 3.17 4.92 23.28
C GLN A 18 4.39 4.70 22.38
N GLY A 19 4.15 4.75 21.08
CA GLY A 19 5.18 4.61 20.08
C GLY A 19 5.26 5.84 19.18
N THR A 20 6.44 6.03 18.60
CA THR A 20 6.68 6.99 17.53
C THR A 20 7.44 6.30 16.42
N LEU A 21 6.95 6.40 15.19
CA LEU A 21 7.62 5.91 13.99
C LEU A 21 8.15 7.07 13.16
N LYS A 22 9.30 6.87 12.50
CA LYS A 22 10.01 7.89 11.71
C LYS A 22 10.56 7.31 10.41
N PHE A 23 10.39 8.04 9.32
CA PHE A 23 11.04 7.78 8.03
C PHE A 23 11.07 9.06 7.19
N ALA A 24 12.17 9.32 6.48
CA ALA A 24 12.40 10.60 5.80
C ALA A 24 12.08 11.78 6.75
N ASP A 25 11.24 12.72 6.32
CA ASP A 25 10.79 13.86 7.12
C ASP A 25 9.46 13.61 7.87
N TYR A 26 8.94 12.37 7.82
CA TYR A 26 7.72 11.99 8.52
C TYR A 26 8.02 11.45 9.92
N GLU A 27 7.20 11.90 10.87
CA GLU A 27 7.14 11.40 12.25
C GLU A 27 5.68 11.24 12.67
N GLY A 28 5.32 10.05 13.16
CA GLY A 28 3.95 9.73 13.53
C GLY A 28 3.87 8.93 14.83
N ASN A 29 2.91 9.28 15.69
CA ASN A 29 2.63 8.51 16.90
C ASN A 29 1.77 7.29 16.56
N TYR A 30 2.04 6.17 17.21
CA TYR A 30 1.24 4.94 17.11
C TYR A 30 1.11 4.29 18.49
N GLY A 31 0.06 3.50 18.68
CA GLY A 31 -0.23 2.85 19.95
C GLY A 31 -1.11 1.62 19.77
N PHE A 32 -1.46 0.96 20.88
CA PHE A 32 -2.41 -0.15 20.83
C PHE A 32 -3.75 0.29 20.24
N LYS A 33 -4.27 1.42 20.72
CA LYS A 33 -5.55 1.98 20.29
C LYS A 33 -5.57 2.41 18.83
N SER A 34 -4.51 3.03 18.31
CA SER A 34 -4.47 3.44 16.90
C SER A 34 -4.30 2.27 15.93
N ARG A 35 -3.94 1.09 16.45
CA ARG A 35 -3.68 -0.12 15.65
C ARG A 35 -4.81 -1.14 15.70
N PHE A 36 -5.42 -1.33 16.87
CA PHE A 36 -6.41 -2.38 17.12
C PHE A 36 -7.80 -1.83 17.46
N GLU A 37 -7.93 -0.52 17.61
CA GLU A 37 -9.19 0.20 17.84
C GLU A 37 -9.24 1.42 16.90
N GLU A 38 -10.27 2.24 17.03
CA GLU A 38 -10.40 3.51 16.31
C GLU A 38 -9.82 4.66 17.15
N GLY A 39 -8.51 4.59 17.44
CA GLY A 39 -7.77 5.58 18.22
C GLY A 39 -6.95 6.55 17.35
N PRO A 40 -6.63 7.76 17.85
CA PRO A 40 -5.80 8.71 17.11
C PRO A 40 -4.36 8.23 16.97
N GLY A 41 -3.71 8.59 15.86
CA GLY A 41 -2.35 8.17 15.52
C GLY A 41 -2.36 7.33 14.24
N THR A 42 -1.18 6.97 13.76
CA THR A 42 -1.03 6.05 12.64
C THR A 42 -0.86 4.61 13.14
N ASN A 43 -0.66 3.67 12.22
CA ASN A 43 -0.36 2.28 12.51
C ASN A 43 0.53 1.67 11.39
N PRO A 44 1.19 0.54 11.66
CA PRO A 44 2.02 -0.13 10.65
C PRO A 44 1.26 -0.49 9.36
N GLU A 45 -0.04 -0.77 9.46
CA GLU A 45 -0.88 -1.17 8.34
C GLU A 45 -1.11 0.00 7.35
N GLU A 46 -1.32 1.23 7.82
CA GLU A 46 -1.37 2.44 6.99
C GLU A 46 -0.05 2.70 6.26
N VAL A 47 1.08 2.58 6.97
CA VAL A 47 2.42 2.79 6.38
C VAL A 47 2.69 1.73 5.30
N LEU A 48 2.31 0.48 5.55
CA LEU A 48 2.38 -0.60 4.57
C LEU A 48 1.50 -0.31 3.35
N GLY A 49 0.26 0.14 3.57
CA GLY A 49 -0.66 0.53 2.51
C GLY A 49 -0.10 1.64 1.64
N ALA A 50 0.45 2.69 2.26
CA ALA A 50 1.10 3.79 1.54
C ALA A 50 2.29 3.31 0.69
N ALA A 51 3.15 2.45 1.24
CA ALA A 51 4.26 1.86 0.50
C ALA A 51 3.79 0.99 -0.67
N HIS A 52 2.75 0.18 -0.48
CA HIS A 52 2.21 -0.71 -1.51
C HIS A 52 1.54 0.08 -2.63
N ALA A 53 0.69 1.05 -2.28
CA ALA A 53 0.06 1.97 -3.24
C ALA A 53 1.13 2.68 -4.08
N ALA A 54 2.11 3.35 -3.46
CA ALA A 54 3.15 4.07 -4.18
C ALA A 54 3.95 3.16 -5.13
N CYS A 55 4.35 1.98 -4.66
CA CYS A 55 5.09 1.01 -5.46
C CYS A 55 4.27 0.50 -6.65
N PHE A 56 2.99 0.19 -6.43
CA PHE A 56 2.08 -0.26 -7.48
C PHE A 56 1.85 0.84 -8.53
N THR A 57 1.51 2.05 -8.09
CA THR A 57 1.22 3.19 -8.96
C THR A 57 2.42 3.52 -9.85
N GLN A 58 3.63 3.56 -9.28
CA GLN A 58 4.85 3.81 -10.04
C GLN A 58 5.16 2.67 -11.03
N ALA A 59 4.98 1.42 -10.62
CA ALA A 59 5.17 0.27 -11.51
C ALA A 59 4.19 0.32 -12.71
N LEU A 60 2.92 0.64 -12.44
CA LEU A 60 1.91 0.80 -13.48
C LEU A 60 2.25 1.93 -14.45
N SER A 61 2.65 3.11 -13.94
CA SER A 61 3.11 4.23 -14.77
C SER A 61 4.23 3.80 -15.72
N GLY A 62 5.22 3.05 -15.23
CA GLY A 62 6.30 2.54 -16.06
C GLY A 62 5.85 1.51 -17.11
N ILE A 63 4.90 0.64 -16.78
CA ILE A 63 4.34 -0.34 -17.75
C ILE A 63 3.58 0.39 -18.86
N LEU A 64 2.67 1.29 -18.48
CA LEU A 64 1.85 2.06 -19.42
C LEU A 64 2.72 2.93 -20.35
N THR A 65 3.72 3.62 -19.79
CA THR A 65 4.67 4.43 -20.57
C THR A 65 5.44 3.59 -21.60
N ARG A 66 5.92 2.40 -21.22
CA ARG A 66 6.61 1.49 -22.16
C ARG A 66 5.68 0.96 -23.26
N ALA A 67 4.39 0.85 -22.98
CA ALA A 67 3.38 0.46 -23.95
C ALA A 67 2.92 1.62 -24.86
N GLY A 68 3.45 2.83 -24.68
CA GLY A 68 3.08 4.00 -25.49
C GLY A 68 1.89 4.80 -24.95
N PHE A 69 1.42 4.50 -23.73
CA PHE A 69 0.27 5.15 -23.09
C PHE A 69 0.67 5.86 -21.79
N PRO A 70 1.52 6.90 -21.82
CA PRO A 70 1.92 7.58 -20.58
C PRO A 70 0.68 8.14 -19.85
N PRO A 71 0.45 7.78 -18.57
CA PRO A 71 -0.71 8.28 -17.83
C PRO A 71 -0.52 9.77 -17.49
N THR A 72 -1.61 10.53 -17.51
CA THR A 72 -1.63 11.92 -17.00
C THR A 72 -1.73 11.92 -15.47
N ARG A 73 -2.54 11.00 -14.91
CA ARG A 73 -2.72 10.83 -13.47
C ARG A 73 -2.99 9.36 -13.16
N LEU A 74 -2.31 8.84 -12.14
CA LEU A 74 -2.69 7.60 -11.48
C LEU A 74 -2.80 7.89 -9.99
N GLU A 75 -3.90 7.46 -9.40
CA GLU A 75 -4.16 7.58 -7.97
C GLU A 75 -4.52 6.20 -7.42
N THR A 76 -3.88 5.80 -6.33
CA THR A 76 -4.15 4.51 -5.72
C THR A 76 -4.26 4.66 -4.21
N MET A 77 -5.37 4.17 -3.68
CA MET A 77 -5.57 3.96 -2.25
C MET A 77 -5.42 2.48 -1.93
N ALA A 78 -4.63 2.14 -0.91
CA ALA A 78 -4.51 0.78 -0.42
C ALA A 78 -5.26 0.63 0.91
N GLU A 79 -6.21 -0.28 0.96
CA GLU A 79 -6.89 -0.70 2.19
C GLU A 79 -6.21 -1.96 2.70
N VAL A 80 -5.61 -1.90 3.90
CA VAL A 80 -4.91 -3.03 4.51
C VAL A 80 -5.77 -3.61 5.62
N LYS A 81 -6.16 -4.87 5.49
CA LYS A 81 -7.03 -5.56 6.44
C LYS A 81 -6.21 -6.39 7.43
N LEU A 82 -6.25 -5.99 8.69
CA LEU A 82 -5.69 -6.74 9.82
C LEU A 82 -6.81 -7.49 10.53
N GLU A 83 -6.67 -8.81 10.68
CA GLU A 83 -7.67 -9.65 11.34
C GLU A 83 -7.06 -10.44 12.49
N LYS A 84 -7.86 -10.69 13.52
CA LYS A 84 -7.53 -11.63 14.60
C LYS A 84 -7.96 -13.04 14.19
N LEU A 85 -6.99 -13.93 14.03
CA LEU A 85 -7.17 -15.35 13.78
C LEU A 85 -6.85 -16.15 15.06
N GLU A 86 -7.05 -17.46 15.04
CA GLU A 86 -6.77 -18.34 16.19
C GLU A 86 -5.30 -18.26 16.66
N GLU A 87 -4.35 -18.17 15.72
CA GLU A 87 -2.91 -18.09 15.99
C GLU A 87 -2.41 -16.67 16.31
N GLY A 88 -3.29 -15.66 16.25
CA GLY A 88 -2.95 -14.26 16.47
C GLY A 88 -3.39 -13.33 15.33
N PHE A 89 -2.81 -12.13 15.26
CA PHE A 89 -3.17 -11.14 14.25
C PHE A 89 -2.42 -11.38 12.93
N ARG A 90 -3.12 -11.21 11.82
CA ARG A 90 -2.56 -11.34 10.48
C ARG A 90 -3.12 -10.29 9.53
N ILE A 91 -2.25 -9.74 8.67
CA ILE A 91 -2.70 -8.98 7.49
C ILE A 91 -3.18 -9.99 6.46
N THR A 92 -4.49 -10.08 6.29
CA THR A 92 -5.14 -11.12 5.45
C THR A 92 -5.35 -10.64 4.03
N GLN A 93 -5.62 -9.35 3.84
CA GLN A 93 -5.96 -8.78 2.55
C GLN A 93 -5.41 -7.37 2.38
N ILE A 94 -5.01 -7.05 1.15
CA ILE A 94 -4.79 -5.67 0.71
C ILE A 94 -5.66 -5.39 -0.51
N THR A 95 -6.47 -4.35 -0.48
CA THR A 95 -7.25 -3.89 -1.64
C THR A 95 -6.62 -2.64 -2.22
N LEU A 96 -6.18 -2.69 -3.48
CA LEU A 96 -5.69 -1.55 -4.23
C LEU A 96 -6.86 -0.96 -5.04
N ASN A 97 -7.30 0.24 -4.68
CA ASN A 97 -8.30 1.01 -5.39
C ASN A 97 -7.60 2.01 -6.30
N LEU A 98 -7.57 1.75 -7.59
CA LEU A 98 -6.89 2.55 -8.61
C LEU A 98 -7.90 3.36 -9.42
N THR A 99 -7.63 4.65 -9.58
CA THR A 99 -8.21 5.48 -10.64
C THR A 99 -7.09 6.03 -11.51
N GLY A 100 -7.18 5.83 -12.82
CA GLY A 100 -6.18 6.31 -13.78
C GLY A 100 -6.80 7.11 -14.90
N ASP A 101 -6.21 8.24 -15.24
CA ASP A 101 -6.46 8.99 -16.47
C ASP A 101 -5.28 8.71 -17.43
N VAL A 102 -5.60 8.08 -18.56
CA VAL A 102 -4.63 7.57 -19.52
C VAL A 102 -5.15 7.80 -20.93
N PRO A 103 -4.74 8.89 -21.59
CA PRO A 103 -5.23 9.23 -22.91
C PRO A 103 -4.96 8.13 -23.94
N ASN A 104 -5.94 7.89 -24.82
CA ASN A 104 -5.87 6.99 -25.97
C ASN A 104 -5.65 5.49 -25.66
N ILE A 105 -5.78 5.06 -24.40
CA ILE A 105 -5.76 3.62 -24.04
C ILE A 105 -7.18 3.06 -24.05
N ASP A 106 -7.32 1.77 -24.39
CA ASP A 106 -8.56 1.04 -24.15
C ASP A 106 -8.59 0.44 -22.74
N ALA A 107 -9.80 0.16 -22.24
CA ALA A 107 -10.00 -0.37 -20.89
C ALA A 107 -9.35 -1.74 -20.66
N ALA A 108 -9.26 -2.60 -21.68
CA ALA A 108 -8.67 -3.94 -21.54
C ALA A 108 -7.14 -3.87 -21.40
N THR A 109 -6.48 -3.01 -22.20
CA THR A 109 -5.04 -2.77 -22.10
C THR A 109 -4.68 -2.10 -20.77
N PHE A 110 -5.49 -1.14 -20.30
CA PHE A 110 -5.33 -0.56 -18.97
C PHE A 110 -5.45 -1.61 -17.85
N GLN A 111 -6.50 -2.42 -17.88
CA GLN A 111 -6.74 -3.46 -16.88
C GLN A 111 -5.61 -4.49 -16.84
N SER A 112 -5.16 -4.97 -18.01
CA SER A 112 -4.06 -5.93 -18.11
C SER A 112 -2.73 -5.35 -17.59
N SER A 113 -2.46 -4.08 -17.88
CA SER A 113 -1.29 -3.37 -17.36
C SER A 113 -1.34 -3.22 -15.84
N ALA A 114 -2.50 -2.86 -15.29
CA ALA A 114 -2.72 -2.76 -13.84
C ALA A 114 -2.56 -4.12 -13.14
N GLU A 115 -3.10 -5.19 -13.69
CA GLU A 115 -2.89 -6.56 -13.17
C GLU A 115 -1.42 -6.99 -13.22
N THR A 116 -0.71 -6.60 -14.28
CA THR A 116 0.73 -6.88 -14.39
C THR A 116 1.51 -6.12 -13.32
N ALA A 117 1.20 -4.84 -13.06
CA ALA A 117 1.80 -4.05 -11.99
C ALA A 117 1.52 -4.65 -10.61
N LYS A 118 0.25 -5.04 -10.35
CA LYS A 118 -0.19 -5.66 -9.09
C LYS A 118 0.66 -6.87 -8.72
N LYS A 119 0.99 -7.72 -9.69
CA LYS A 119 1.77 -8.95 -9.47
C LYS A 119 3.28 -8.69 -9.36
N ASN A 120 3.78 -7.64 -10.01
CA ASN A 120 5.22 -7.50 -10.26
C ASN A 120 5.92 -6.34 -9.57
N CYS A 121 5.18 -5.41 -8.96
CA CYS A 121 5.83 -4.33 -8.22
C CYS A 121 6.66 -4.90 -7.04
N PRO A 122 7.81 -4.32 -6.71
CA PRO A 122 8.69 -4.83 -5.65
C PRO A 122 7.98 -5.12 -4.32
N VAL A 123 7.06 -4.24 -3.88
CA VAL A 123 6.32 -4.44 -2.63
C VAL A 123 5.39 -5.65 -2.72
N SER A 124 4.64 -5.82 -3.82
CA SER A 124 3.82 -7.03 -4.02
C SER A 124 4.65 -8.31 -3.99
N LYS A 125 5.86 -8.30 -4.58
CA LYS A 125 6.76 -9.46 -4.57
C LYS A 125 7.33 -9.75 -3.17
N ALA A 126 7.41 -8.75 -2.31
CA ALA A 126 7.83 -8.92 -0.91
C ALA A 126 6.68 -9.42 -0.02
N LEU A 127 5.43 -9.00 -0.32
CA LEU A 127 4.24 -9.30 0.50
C LEU A 127 3.56 -10.63 0.14
N THR A 128 4.34 -11.68 -0.06
CA THR A 128 3.80 -13.03 -0.37
C THR A 128 3.09 -13.70 0.81
N GLY A 129 3.25 -13.17 2.02
CA GLY A 129 2.57 -13.65 3.23
C GLY A 129 1.11 -13.18 3.38
N VAL A 130 0.67 -12.21 2.57
CA VAL A 130 -0.73 -11.75 2.53
C VAL A 130 -1.52 -12.71 1.66
N ASN A 131 -2.67 -13.21 2.14
CA ASN A 131 -3.43 -14.23 1.43
C ASN A 131 -3.98 -13.71 0.09
N GLU A 132 -4.41 -12.44 0.06
CA GLU A 132 -5.05 -11.88 -1.11
C GLU A 132 -4.66 -10.41 -1.33
N VAL A 133 -4.33 -10.09 -2.59
CA VAL A 133 -4.21 -8.70 -3.06
C VAL A 133 -5.27 -8.46 -4.14
N VAL A 134 -6.31 -7.73 -3.79
CA VAL A 134 -7.43 -7.38 -4.67
C VAL A 134 -7.11 -6.07 -5.39
N LEU A 135 -7.45 -5.98 -6.68
CA LEU A 135 -7.35 -4.74 -7.44
C LEU A 135 -8.73 -4.34 -7.95
N LYS A 136 -9.15 -3.12 -7.63
CA LYS A 136 -10.29 -2.44 -8.21
C LYS A 136 -9.75 -1.29 -9.04
N ALA A 137 -9.73 -1.44 -10.36
CA ALA A 137 -9.14 -0.46 -11.28
C ALA A 137 -10.25 0.23 -12.09
N THR A 138 -10.16 1.55 -12.18
CA THR A 138 -11.07 2.40 -12.94
C THR A 138 -10.26 3.29 -13.87
N LEU A 139 -10.56 3.24 -15.17
CA LEU A 139 -10.06 4.19 -16.15
C LEU A 139 -11.00 5.39 -16.15
N ALA A 140 -10.52 6.54 -15.69
CA ALA A 140 -11.17 7.83 -15.88
C ALA A 140 -11.08 8.19 -17.37
N GLY A 141 -12.21 8.57 -17.95
CA GLY A 141 -12.33 8.90 -19.38
C GLY A 141 -11.71 10.24 -19.74
#